data_AF-A0A177NGJ5-F1
#
_entry.id   AF-A0A177NGJ5-F1
#
_cell.length_a   1.000
_cell.length_b   1.000
_cell.length_c   1.000
_cell.angle_alpha   90.00
_cell.angle_beta   90.00
_cell.angle_gamma   90.00
#
_symmetry.space_group_name_H-M   'P 1'
#
loop_
_entity.id
_entity.type
_entity.pdbx_description
1 polymer ?
#
loop_
_entity_poly.entity_id
_entity_poly.type
_entity_poly.pdbx_seq_one_letter_code
_entity_poly.pdbx_strand_id
1 'polypeptide(L)'
;MTVKRCPECLKYFEQVGDWQRICKRCYARAKRNRDSDTEDSSNGYVIPKPLMKKVRQLVHPDRHGGSQLANSVMAELNKLMGR
;
A
#
# COMPACT_ATOMS: atom_id res chain seq x y z
N MET A 1 10.91 30.40 -2.04
CA MET A 1 10.80 29.32 -1.04
C MET A 1 9.71 29.74 -0.06
N THR A 2 8.67 28.94 0.12
CA THR A 2 7.50 29.31 0.94
C THR A 2 7.52 28.51 2.24
N VAL A 3 7.59 29.19 3.38
CA VAL A 3 7.52 28.55 4.70
C VAL A 3 6.06 28.46 5.12
N LYS A 4 5.59 27.26 5.46
CA LYS A 4 4.22 27.02 5.96
C LYS A 4 4.24 26.32 7.31
N ARG A 5 3.18 26.52 8.08
CA ARG A 5 2.94 25.80 9.34
C ARG A 5 2.23 24.48 9.06
N CYS A 6 2.79 23.37 9.50
CA CYS A 6 2.16 22.06 9.36
C CYS A 6 0.89 21.98 10.23
N PRO A 7 -0.29 21.61 9.71
CA PRO A 7 -1.50 21.48 10.52
C PRO A 7 -1.40 20.34 11.56
N GLU A 8 -0.60 19.30 11.29
CA GLU A 8 -0.51 18.10 12.13
C GLU A 8 0.38 18.27 13.37
N CYS A 9 1.53 18.94 13.21
CA CYS A 9 2.51 19.09 14.29
C CYS A 9 2.83 20.53 14.65
N LEU A 10 2.18 21.49 13.98
CA LEU A 10 2.31 22.93 14.18
C LEU A 10 3.73 23.49 13.96
N LYS A 11 4.67 22.67 13.48
CA LYS A 11 6.03 23.11 13.11
C LYS A 11 6.05 23.76 11.75
N TYR A 12 6.90 24.77 11.61
CA TYR A 12 7.20 25.40 10.32
C TYR A 12 8.06 24.46 9.46
N PHE A 13 7.78 24.44 8.16
CA PHE A 13 8.54 23.68 7.18
C PHE A 13 8.61 24.42 5.85
N GLU A 14 9.67 24.15 5.09
CA GLU A 14 9.81 24.66 3.73
C GLU A 14 8.97 23.82 2.76
N GLN A 15 8.07 24.49 2.07
CA GLN A 15 7.23 23.89 1.05
C GLN A 15 8.04 23.72 -0.24
N VAL A 16 8.20 22.46 -0.70
CA VAL A 16 8.90 22.12 -1.94
C VAL A 16 8.01 22.32 -3.17
N GLY A 17 6.69 22.18 -3.01
CA GLY A 17 5.71 22.44 -4.07
C GLY A 17 4.29 22.60 -3.52
N ASP A 18 3.38 23.10 -4.34
CA ASP A 18 2.00 23.45 -3.93
C ASP A 18 1.21 22.26 -3.38
N TRP A 19 1.56 21.05 -3.82
CA TRP A 19 0.98 19.79 -3.34
C TRP A 19 1.37 19.45 -1.89
N GLN A 20 2.45 20.01 -1.35
CA GLN A 20 2.95 19.65 -0.02
C GLN A 20 2.19 20.39 1.08
N ARG A 21 1.13 19.76 1.58
CA ARG A 21 0.22 20.30 2.63
C ARG A 21 0.74 20.13 4.06
N ILE A 22 1.58 19.13 4.30
CA ILE A 22 2.12 18.78 5.62
C ILE A 22 3.64 18.61 5.57
N CYS A 23 4.32 18.68 6.72
CA CYS A 23 5.76 18.48 6.77
C CYS A 23 6.15 17.03 6.45
N LYS A 24 7.39 16.82 5.98
CA LYS A 24 7.91 15.49 5.57
C LYS A 24 7.76 14.42 6.68
N ARG A 25 7.95 14.80 7.94
CA ARG A 25 7.79 13.89 9.10
C ARG A 25 6.34 13.41 9.26
N CYS A 26 5.37 14.33 9.19
CA CYS A 26 3.96 13.98 9.30
C CYS A 26 3.49 13.14 8.10
N TYR A 27 3.97 13.46 6.89
CA TYR A 27 3.72 12.63 5.71
C TYR A 27 4.23 11.19 5.89
N ALA A 28 5.48 11.02 6.34
CA ALA A 28 6.05 9.69 6.58
C ALA A 28 5.31 8.90 7.67
N ARG A 29 4.79 9.58 8.70
CA ARG A 29 3.95 8.95 9.73
C ARG A 29 2.60 8.51 9.16
N ALA A 30 1.90 9.39 8.43
CA ALA A 30 0.62 9.07 7.80
C ALA A 30 0.74 7.93 6.78
N LYS A 31 1.85 7.90 6.03
CA LYS A 31 2.15 6.81 5.09
C LYS A 31 2.31 5.47 5.81
N ARG A 32 3.07 5.43 6.92
CA ARG A 32 3.22 4.22 7.73
C ARG A 32 1.89 3.73 8.28
N ASN A 33 1.06 4.61 8.84
CA ASN A 33 -0.26 4.20 9.35
C ASN A 33 -1.16 3.58 8.26
N ARG A 34 -1.19 4.15 7.06
CA ARG A 34 -1.94 3.56 5.92
C ARG A 34 -1.43 2.19 5.51
N ASP A 35 -0.13 1.94 5.69
CA ASP A 35 0.47 0.63 5.45
C ASP A 35 0.24 -0.34 6.63
N SER A 36 -0.12 0.17 7.82
CA SER A 36 -0.34 -0.58 9.06
C SER A 36 -1.81 -0.90 9.37
N ASP A 37 -2.80 -0.27 8.72
CA ASP A 37 -4.24 -0.53 8.87
C ASP A 37 -4.68 -1.90 8.25
N THR A 38 -3.93 -2.98 8.50
CA THR A 38 -4.32 -4.38 8.27
C THR A 38 -4.17 -5.22 9.54
N GLU A 39 -4.57 -4.68 10.69
CA GLU A 39 -4.66 -5.44 11.93
C GLU A 39 -6.05 -5.28 12.52
N ASP A 40 -6.99 -6.08 12.02
CA ASP A 40 -8.18 -6.45 12.79
C ASP A 40 -8.63 -7.87 12.42
N SER A 41 -9.24 -8.52 13.41
CA SER A 41 -9.95 -9.81 13.41
C SER A 41 -9.12 -11.06 13.73
N SER A 42 -9.11 -11.35 15.03
CA SER A 42 -9.30 -12.66 15.63
C SER A 42 -9.66 -13.81 14.65
N ASN A 43 -8.81 -14.82 14.63
CA ASN A 43 -9.07 -16.19 14.15
C ASN A 43 -9.15 -16.46 12.63
N GLY A 44 -8.33 -15.77 11.85
CA GLY A 44 -7.99 -16.18 10.48
C GLY A 44 -6.60 -15.65 10.13
N TYR A 45 -5.78 -16.42 9.44
CA TYR A 45 -4.50 -15.92 8.90
C TYR A 45 -4.81 -14.82 7.87
N VAL A 46 -4.76 -13.55 8.28
CA VAL A 46 -4.92 -12.41 7.38
C VAL A 46 -3.60 -12.19 6.66
N ILE A 47 -3.54 -12.55 5.37
CA ILE A 47 -2.33 -12.32 4.58
C ILE A 47 -2.23 -10.83 4.26
N PRO A 48 -1.15 -10.13 4.64
CA PRO A 48 -1.03 -8.70 4.40
C PRO A 48 -1.19 -8.36 2.91
N LYS A 49 -1.97 -7.31 2.61
CA LYS A 49 -2.13 -6.76 1.24
C LYS A 49 -0.81 -6.58 0.46
N PRO A 50 0.31 -6.09 1.05
CA PRO A 50 1.58 -6.02 0.33
C PRO A 50 2.14 -7.39 -0.07
N LEU A 51 1.91 -8.41 0.75
CA LEU A 51 2.36 -9.78 0.47
C LEU A 51 1.52 -10.41 -0.64
N MET A 52 0.20 -10.19 -0.63
CA MET A 52 -0.70 -10.59 -1.73
C MET A 52 -0.32 -9.96 -3.08
N LYS A 53 0.09 -8.68 -3.10
CA LYS A 53 0.62 -8.04 -4.31
C LYS A 53 1.87 -8.74 -4.84
N LYS A 54 2.79 -9.15 -3.97
CA LYS A 54 4.00 -9.89 -4.36
C LYS A 54 3.65 -11.27 -4.92
N VAL A 55 2.74 -12.00 -4.26
CA VAL A 55 2.27 -13.30 -4.76
C VAL A 55 1.66 -13.16 -6.16
N ARG A 56 0.81 -12.14 -6.38
CA ARG A 56 0.24 -11.84 -7.70
C ARG A 56 1.31 -11.56 -8.77
N GLN A 57 2.37 -10.84 -8.42
CA GLN A 57 3.48 -10.59 -9.35
C GLN A 57 4.27 -11.86 -9.68
N LEU A 58 4.41 -12.79 -8.74
CA LEU A 58 5.14 -14.04 -8.96
C LEU A 58 4.36 -15.03 -9.85
N VAL A 59 3.03 -15.02 -9.74
CA VAL A 59 2.16 -15.99 -10.44
C VAL A 59 1.51 -15.40 -11.70
N HIS A 60 1.90 -14.20 -12.13
CA HIS A 60 1.28 -13.56 -13.30
C HIS A 60 1.45 -14.44 -14.57
N PRO A 61 0.39 -14.66 -15.38
CA PRO A 61 0.43 -15.58 -16.52
C PRO A 61 1.49 -15.20 -17.55
N ASP A 62 1.73 -13.91 -17.76
CA ASP A 62 2.79 -13.41 -18.66
C ASP A 62 4.19 -13.91 -18.29
N ARG A 63 4.46 -14.16 -17.00
CA ARG A 63 5.75 -14.71 -16.55
C ARG A 63 5.88 -16.22 -16.77
N HIS A 64 4.75 -16.87 -17.03
CA HIS A 64 4.64 -18.32 -17.21
C HIS A 64 4.12 -18.67 -18.61
N GLY A 65 4.26 -17.78 -19.59
CA GLY A 65 3.85 -18.00 -20.97
C GLY A 65 2.36 -18.32 -21.15
N GLY A 66 1.50 -17.80 -20.28
CA GLY A 66 0.07 -18.08 -20.31
C GLY A 66 -0.32 -19.49 -19.82
N SER A 67 0.55 -20.15 -19.06
CA SER A 67 0.27 -21.47 -18.46
C SER A 67 -1.11 -21.53 -17.78
N GLN A 68 -1.85 -22.61 -18.03
CA GLN A 68 -3.16 -22.84 -17.41
C GLN A 68 -3.10 -22.80 -15.87
N LEU A 69 -2.00 -23.29 -15.29
CA LEU A 69 -1.81 -23.27 -13.84
C LEU A 69 -1.64 -21.83 -13.30
N ALA A 70 -0.91 -20.97 -14.02
CA ALA A 70 -0.78 -19.57 -13.63
C ALA A 70 -2.11 -18.83 -13.71
N ASN A 71 -2.92 -19.13 -14.73
CA ASN A 71 -4.26 -18.58 -14.88
C ASN A 71 -5.22 -19.04 -13.77
N SER A 72 -5.22 -20.34 -13.42
CA SER A 72 -6.09 -20.87 -12.37
C SER A 72 -5.74 -20.32 -11.00
N VAL A 73 -4.44 -20.24 -10.67
CA VAL A 73 -3.96 -19.68 -9.40
C VAL A 73 -4.27 -18.18 -9.31
N MET A 74 -4.11 -17.42 -10.40
CA MET A 74 -4.48 -16.00 -10.43
C MET A 74 -5.98 -15.77 -10.26
N ALA A 75 -6.83 -16.64 -10.81
CA ALA A 75 -8.27 -16.58 -10.62
C ALA A 75 -8.66 -16.81 -9.15
N GLU A 76 -8.09 -17.82 -8.50
CA GLU A 76 -8.31 -18.08 -7.06
C GLU A 76 -7.80 -16.93 -6.18
N LEU A 77 -6.64 -16.36 -6.52
CA LEU A 77 -6.10 -15.18 -5.81
C LEU A 77 -7.03 -13.96 -5.91
N ASN A 78 -7.66 -13.72 -7.06
CA ASN A 78 -8.60 -12.61 -7.21
C ASN A 78 -9.85 -12.80 -6.34
N LYS A 79 -10.40 -14.03 -6.29
CA LYS A 79 -11.53 -14.37 -5.41
C LYS A 79 -11.19 -14.10 -3.93
N LEU A 80 -10.02 -14.53 -3.48
CA LEU A 80 -9.55 -14.29 -2.10
C LEU A 80 -9.33 -12.81 -1.78
N MET A 81 -9.04 -11.98 -2.79
CA MET A 81 -8.89 -10.54 -2.64
C MET A 81 -10.21 -9.76 -2.85
N GLY A 82 -11.33 -10.44 -3.09
CA GLY A 82 -12.64 -9.81 -3.34
C GLY A 82 -12.68 -8.97 -4.62
N ARG A 83 -11.96 -9.40 -5.67
CA ARG A 83 -11.92 -8.75 -6.99
C ARG A 83 -12.44 -9.64 -8.11
#